data_AF-A0A0L6X171-F1
#
_entry.id   AF-A0A0L6X171-F1
#
_cell.length_a   1.000
_cell.length_b   1.000
_cell.length_c   1.000
_cell.angle_alpha   90.00
_cell.angle_beta   90.00
_cell.angle_gamma   90.00
#
_symmetry.space_group_name_H-M   'P 1'
#
loop_
_entity.id
_entity.type
_entity.pdbx_description
1 polymer ?
#
loop_
_entity_poly.entity_id
_entity_poly.type
_entity_poly.pdbx_seq_one_letter_code
_entity_poly.pdbx_strand_id
1 'polypeptide(L)'
;LQKPLPKSKAAIIAKHKRAWRIAVQEQLLCSPRFEKVKVIDPSFPNTEKVILTSVKILCKCTSLLVQLHTGHCLLSAYIHQIQKANSSTCTACDKAAKTVYHYLLDCRVHSKHRCNMHNAVHPGPKALSILLSDPNAIDTLFMYIHATRRFERSYGDLTITWRWTMPNREPRQL
;
A
#
# COMPACT_ATOMS: atom_id res chain seq x y z
N LEU A 1 12.23 -34.87 42.33
CA LEU A 1 11.85 -33.66 41.56
C LEU A 1 12.82 -33.51 40.39
N GLN A 2 12.34 -33.66 39.15
CA GLN A 2 13.21 -33.47 37.97
C GLN A 2 13.59 -31.99 37.83
N LYS A 3 14.88 -31.70 37.68
CA LYS A 3 15.35 -30.35 37.39
C LYS A 3 14.88 -29.96 35.98
N PRO A 4 14.37 -28.72 35.78
CA PRO A 4 13.96 -28.28 34.46
C PRO A 4 15.16 -28.26 33.52
N LEU A 5 14.94 -28.72 32.28
CA LEU A 5 15.98 -28.74 31.25
C LEU A 5 16.54 -27.33 31.00
N PRO A 6 17.87 -27.19 30.82
CA PRO A 6 18.49 -25.90 30.53
C PRO A 6 17.94 -25.33 29.23
N LYS A 7 17.53 -24.06 29.25
CA LYS A 7 16.98 -23.39 28.06
C LYS A 7 18.12 -23.09 27.08
N SER A 8 17.95 -23.53 25.85
CA SER A 8 18.87 -23.17 24.77
C SER A 8 18.83 -21.66 24.51
N LYS A 9 19.94 -21.10 24.01
CA LYS A 9 20.01 -19.70 23.56
C LYS A 9 18.90 -19.36 22.57
N ALA A 10 18.57 -20.29 21.67
CA ALA A 10 17.49 -20.14 20.70
C ALA A 10 16.12 -19.98 21.37
N ALA A 11 15.81 -20.78 22.39
CA ALA A 11 14.56 -20.69 23.13
C ALA A 11 14.42 -19.34 23.87
N ILE A 12 15.53 -18.82 24.41
CA ILE A 12 15.58 -17.50 25.07
C ILE A 12 15.30 -16.39 24.04
N ILE A 13 15.99 -16.41 22.90
CA ILE A 13 15.78 -15.42 21.82
C ILE A 13 14.34 -15.50 21.29
N ALA A 14 13.79 -16.69 21.07
CA ALA A 14 12.43 -16.86 20.60
C ALA A 14 11.40 -16.29 21.59
N LYS A 15 11.58 -16.53 22.89
CA LYS A 15 10.75 -15.92 23.94
C LYS A 15 10.82 -14.40 23.90
N HIS A 16 12.03 -13.86 23.79
CA HIS A 16 12.24 -12.41 23.73
C HIS A 16 11.61 -11.80 22.48
N LYS A 17 11.83 -12.40 21.30
CA LYS A 17 11.20 -11.98 20.04
C LYS A 17 9.68 -11.98 20.13
N ARG A 18 9.07 -12.97 20.79
CA ARG A 18 7.61 -13.02 20.99
C ARG A 18 7.12 -11.85 21.85
N ALA A 19 7.79 -11.58 22.96
CA ALA A 19 7.46 -10.45 23.83
C ALA A 19 7.63 -9.10 23.11
N TRP A 20 8.73 -8.94 22.36
CA TRP A 20 8.98 -7.74 21.56
C TRP A 20 7.91 -7.50 20.49
N ARG A 21 7.45 -8.54 19.79
CA ARG A 21 6.39 -8.38 18.79
C ARG A 21 5.10 -7.84 19.38
N ILE A 22 4.72 -8.33 20.57
CA ILE A 22 3.52 -7.86 21.28
C ILE A 22 3.71 -6.39 21.68
N ALA A 23 4.82 -6.06 22.34
CA ALA A 23 5.10 -4.69 22.78
C ALA A 23 5.18 -3.69 21.62
N VAL A 24 5.81 -4.07 20.49
CA VAL A 24 5.88 -3.23 19.29
C VAL A 24 4.50 -3.04 18.67
N GLN A 25 3.66 -4.07 18.65
CA GLN A 25 2.30 -3.96 18.15
C GLN A 25 1.46 -3.01 19.02
N GLU A 26 1.55 -3.13 20.35
CA GLU A 26 0.90 -2.22 21.29
C GLU A 26 1.38 -0.76 21.10
N GLN A 27 2.69 -0.56 21.02
CA GLN A 27 3.26 0.77 20.75
C GLN A 27 2.79 1.36 19.42
N LEU A 28 2.69 0.54 18.38
CA LEU A 28 2.18 0.97 17.08
C LEU A 28 0.72 1.41 17.20
N LEU A 29 -0.15 0.58 17.80
CA LEU A 29 -1.57 0.86 17.97
C LEU A 29 -1.82 2.15 18.76
N CYS A 30 -1.00 2.40 19.79
CA CYS A 30 -1.10 3.62 20.60
C CYS A 30 -0.49 4.86 19.94
N SER A 31 0.20 4.72 18.80
CA SER A 31 0.88 5.84 18.17
C SER A 31 -0.10 6.74 17.39
N PRO A 32 0.05 8.09 17.42
CA PRO A 32 -0.76 8.99 16.61
C PRO A 32 -0.62 8.77 15.09
N ARG A 33 0.49 8.13 14.68
CA ARG A 33 0.76 7.78 13.28
C ARG A 33 -0.18 6.67 12.81
N PHE A 34 -0.48 5.72 13.69
CA PHE A 34 -1.35 4.59 13.37
C PHE A 34 -2.78 5.02 13.09
N GLU A 35 -3.31 6.00 13.84
CA GLU A 35 -4.66 6.54 13.58
C GLU A 35 -4.81 7.07 12.15
N LYS A 36 -3.79 7.71 11.59
CA LYS A 36 -3.81 8.20 10.21
C LYS A 36 -3.77 7.07 9.19
N VAL A 37 -2.93 6.06 9.42
CA VAL A 37 -2.79 4.93 8.50
C VAL A 37 -4.05 4.06 8.55
N LYS A 38 -4.67 3.89 9.72
CA LYS A 38 -5.91 3.15 9.92
C LYS A 38 -7.08 3.68 9.07
N VAL A 39 -7.11 4.98 8.77
CA VAL A 39 -8.10 5.59 7.86
C VAL A 39 -7.91 5.09 6.41
N ILE A 40 -6.67 4.82 6.01
CA ILE A 40 -6.32 4.37 4.65
C ILE A 40 -6.42 2.85 4.54
N ASP A 41 -5.76 2.14 5.45
CA ASP A 41 -5.83 0.69 5.60
C ASP A 41 -6.02 0.31 7.08
N PRO A 42 -7.25 -0.06 7.49
CA PRO A 42 -7.54 -0.50 8.85
C PRO A 42 -6.79 -1.78 9.24
N SER A 43 -6.37 -2.58 8.26
CA SER A 43 -5.66 -3.84 8.46
C SER A 43 -4.13 -3.67 8.50
N PHE A 44 -3.64 -2.44 8.36
CA PHE A 44 -2.22 -2.13 8.46
C PHE A 44 -1.70 -2.39 9.90
N PRO A 45 -0.47 -2.90 10.09
CA PRO A 45 0.41 -3.48 9.09
C PRO A 45 0.02 -4.94 8.84
N ASN A 46 -0.58 -5.23 7.70
CA ASN A 46 -0.79 -6.62 7.27
C ASN A 46 0.54 -7.15 6.72
N THR A 47 1.47 -7.49 7.61
CA THR A 47 2.85 -7.87 7.25
C THR A 47 2.88 -9.02 6.26
N GLU A 48 1.99 -10.00 6.39
CA GLU A 48 1.89 -11.12 5.44
C GLU A 48 1.53 -10.64 4.03
N LYS A 49 0.45 -9.88 3.88
CA LYS A 49 0.02 -9.37 2.57
C LYS A 49 1.01 -8.40 1.97
N VAL A 50 1.61 -7.54 2.79
CA VAL A 50 2.66 -6.59 2.36
C VAL A 50 3.89 -7.35 1.88
N ILE A 51 4.32 -8.41 2.57
CA ILE A 51 5.44 -9.25 2.14
C ILE A 51 5.12 -9.95 0.83
N LEU A 52 3.96 -10.63 0.73
CA LEU A 52 3.53 -11.32 -0.49
C LEU A 52 3.46 -10.39 -1.70
N THR A 53 3.02 -9.15 -1.47
CA THR A 53 2.98 -8.09 -2.48
C THR A 53 4.39 -7.61 -2.84
N SER A 54 5.24 -7.39 -1.84
CA SER A 54 6.59 -6.83 -2.02
C SER A 54 7.54 -7.79 -2.73
N VAL A 55 7.36 -9.11 -2.58
CA VAL A 55 8.16 -10.14 -3.25
C VAL A 55 7.96 -10.11 -4.78
N LYS A 56 6.80 -9.63 -5.25
CA LYS A 56 6.42 -9.64 -6.68
C LYS A 56 6.79 -8.37 -7.44
N ILE A 57 7.21 -7.31 -6.76
CA ILE A 57 7.38 -5.97 -7.36
C ILE A 57 8.78 -5.41 -7.10
N LEU A 58 9.22 -4.49 -7.97
CA LEU A 58 10.50 -3.79 -7.79
C LEU A 58 10.50 -2.97 -6.50
N CYS A 59 11.66 -2.82 -5.84
CA CYS A 59 11.81 -2.04 -4.60
C CYS A 59 11.20 -0.62 -4.67
N LYS A 60 11.29 0.03 -5.85
CA LYS A 60 10.69 1.36 -6.08
C LYS A 60 9.16 1.33 -5.98
N CYS A 61 8.54 0.29 -6.54
CA CYS A 61 7.11 0.06 -6.45
C CYS A 61 6.70 -0.20 -5.00
N THR A 62 7.46 -1.00 -4.25
CA THR A 62 7.22 -1.22 -2.81
C THR A 62 7.29 0.09 -2.02
N SER A 63 8.29 0.93 -2.28
CA SER A 63 8.43 2.24 -1.63
C SER A 63 7.21 3.13 -1.90
N LEU A 64 6.77 3.21 -3.16
CA LEU A 64 5.57 3.96 -3.52
C LEU A 64 4.31 3.37 -2.86
N LEU A 65 4.18 2.05 -2.80
CA LEU A 65 3.06 1.38 -2.14
C LEU A 65 2.98 1.72 -0.65
N VAL A 66 4.12 1.71 0.05
CA VAL A 66 4.20 2.13 1.47
C VAL A 66 3.83 3.61 1.63
N GLN A 67 4.24 4.47 0.70
CA GLN A 67 3.86 5.88 0.71
C GLN A 67 2.36 6.09 0.46
N LEU A 68 1.74 5.28 -0.40
CA LEU A 68 0.29 5.30 -0.61
C LEU A 68 -0.47 4.83 0.64
N HIS A 69 0.00 3.75 1.29
CA HIS A 69 -0.55 3.26 2.56
C HIS A 69 -0.49 4.30 3.68
N THR A 70 0.62 5.03 3.76
CA THR A 70 0.84 6.03 4.82
C THR A 70 0.30 7.41 4.48
N GLY A 71 -0.15 7.63 3.23
CA GLY A 71 -0.53 8.95 2.74
C GLY A 71 0.65 9.90 2.50
N HIS A 72 1.89 9.44 2.68
CA HIS A 72 3.13 10.22 2.50
C HIS A 72 3.65 10.19 1.06
N CYS A 73 2.75 10.27 0.09
CA CYS A 73 3.08 10.26 -1.33
C CYS A 73 3.06 11.69 -1.90
N LEU A 74 3.69 11.89 -3.06
CA LEU A 74 3.80 13.19 -3.74
C LEU A 74 2.48 13.66 -4.41
N LEU A 75 1.38 13.60 -3.66
CA LEU A 75 0.09 14.18 -3.98
C LEU A 75 -0.05 15.55 -3.31
N SER A 76 -0.86 16.45 -3.88
CA SER A 76 -0.98 17.84 -3.43
C SER A 76 -1.34 17.96 -1.95
N ALA A 77 -2.15 17.06 -1.39
CA ALA A 77 -2.50 17.09 0.02
C ALA A 77 -1.27 16.96 0.94
N TYR A 78 -0.39 16.00 0.65
CA TYR A 78 0.83 15.79 1.42
C TYR A 78 1.86 16.90 1.17
N ILE A 79 2.03 17.33 -0.09
CA ILE A 79 2.97 18.40 -0.43
C ILE A 79 2.58 19.72 0.27
N HIS A 80 1.29 20.01 0.36
CA HIS A 80 0.77 21.14 1.13
C HIS A 80 1.01 20.97 2.65
N GLN A 81 0.80 19.76 3.18
CA GLN A 81 1.05 19.46 4.59
C GLN A 81 2.51 19.72 5.00
N ILE A 82 3.47 19.45 4.11
CA ILE A 82 4.90 19.75 4.32
C ILE A 82 5.30 21.16 3.87
N GLN A 83 4.33 22.03 3.58
CA GLN A 83 4.52 23.43 3.19
C GLN A 83 5.36 23.62 1.91
N LYS A 84 5.30 22.66 0.98
CA LYS A 84 5.99 22.71 -0.31
C LYS A 84 5.07 23.09 -1.48
N ALA A 85 3.78 23.24 -1.23
CA ALA A 85 2.79 23.75 -2.19
C ALA A 85 1.81 24.69 -1.48
N ASN A 86 1.32 25.68 -2.23
CA ASN A 86 0.39 26.69 -1.71
C ASN A 86 -1.04 26.18 -1.52
N SER A 87 -1.38 25.03 -2.11
CA SER A 87 -2.73 24.46 -2.02
C SER A 87 -2.70 22.94 -1.99
N SER A 88 -3.62 22.35 -1.22
CA SER A 88 -3.87 20.91 -1.17
C SER A 88 -4.73 20.42 -2.34
N THR A 89 -5.33 21.33 -3.11
CA THR A 89 -6.27 21.04 -4.17
C THR A 89 -5.63 20.21 -5.30
N CYS A 90 -6.42 19.30 -5.85
CA CYS A 90 -6.04 18.49 -6.98
C CYS A 90 -5.91 19.32 -8.25
N THR A 91 -4.69 19.54 -8.72
CA THR A 91 -4.37 20.27 -9.96
C THR A 91 -4.93 19.64 -11.25
N ALA A 92 -5.57 18.47 -11.15
CA ALA A 92 -6.19 17.83 -12.29
C ALA A 92 -7.68 18.20 -12.39
N CYS A 93 -8.41 18.17 -11.28
CA CYS A 93 -9.86 18.35 -11.27
C CYS A 93 -10.34 19.59 -10.52
N ASP A 94 -9.45 20.27 -9.79
CA ASP A 94 -9.66 21.51 -9.02
C ASP A 94 -10.81 21.51 -8.00
N LYS A 95 -11.29 20.32 -7.59
CA LYS A 95 -12.48 20.17 -6.75
C LYS A 95 -12.21 19.84 -5.28
N ALA A 96 -11.18 19.05 -5.01
CA ALA A 96 -10.94 18.50 -3.69
C ALA A 96 -9.44 18.40 -3.42
N ALA A 97 -9.07 18.25 -2.14
CA ALA A 97 -7.71 17.94 -1.77
C ALA A 97 -7.27 16.63 -2.42
N LYS A 98 -6.09 16.61 -3.06
CA LYS A 98 -5.56 15.39 -3.71
C LYS A 98 -4.99 14.45 -2.65
N THR A 99 -5.87 13.74 -1.96
CA THR A 99 -5.52 12.63 -1.05
C THR A 99 -5.33 11.34 -1.85
N VAL A 100 -4.81 10.29 -1.21
CA VAL A 100 -4.71 8.95 -1.82
C VAL A 100 -6.09 8.43 -2.23
N TYR A 101 -7.09 8.60 -1.36
CA TYR A 101 -8.48 8.26 -1.66
C TYR A 101 -8.99 9.03 -2.89
N HIS A 102 -8.79 10.36 -2.93
CA HIS A 102 -9.25 11.13 -4.07
C HIS A 102 -8.55 10.71 -5.37
N TYR A 103 -7.24 10.50 -5.32
CA TYR A 103 -6.45 10.09 -6.47
C TYR A 103 -6.85 8.70 -7.00
N LEU A 104 -7.04 7.71 -6.13
CA LEU A 104 -7.32 6.33 -6.54
C LEU A 104 -8.80 6.06 -6.83
N LEU A 105 -9.75 6.71 -6.15
CA LEU A 105 -11.16 6.32 -6.21
C LEU A 105 -12.11 7.40 -6.75
N ASP A 106 -11.80 8.69 -6.58
CA ASP A 106 -12.79 9.77 -6.81
C ASP A 106 -12.46 10.66 -8.03
N CYS A 107 -11.18 10.97 -8.28
CA CYS A 107 -10.77 12.03 -9.21
C CYS A 107 -11.32 11.85 -10.64
N ARG A 108 -12.26 12.69 -11.07
CA ARG A 108 -12.99 12.51 -12.34
C ARG A 108 -12.09 12.46 -13.58
N VAL A 109 -10.96 13.18 -13.59
CA VAL A 109 -9.99 13.19 -14.69
C VAL A 109 -9.42 11.80 -14.97
N HIS A 110 -9.24 11.00 -13.92
CA HIS A 110 -8.68 9.66 -14.04
C HIS A 110 -9.76 8.57 -14.16
N SER A 111 -11.03 8.94 -14.35
CA SER A 111 -12.15 7.99 -14.48
C SER A 111 -11.93 6.95 -15.57
N LYS A 112 -11.46 7.35 -16.76
CA LYS A 112 -11.14 6.44 -17.87
C LYS A 112 -10.08 5.40 -17.48
N HIS A 113 -9.02 5.84 -16.79
CA HIS A 113 -7.95 4.97 -16.32
C HIS A 113 -8.42 4.02 -15.19
N ARG A 114 -9.43 4.42 -14.42
CA ARG A 114 -10.01 3.60 -13.35
C ARG A 114 -10.93 2.47 -13.83
N CYS A 115 -11.41 2.49 -15.07
CA CYS A 115 -12.31 1.45 -15.58
C CYS A 115 -11.71 0.04 -15.39
N ASN A 116 -10.42 -0.12 -15.75
CA ASN A 116 -9.71 -1.39 -15.58
C ASN A 116 -9.50 -1.78 -14.11
N MET A 117 -9.36 -0.79 -13.22
CA MET A 117 -9.16 -0.99 -11.79
C MET A 117 -10.47 -1.37 -11.07
N HIS A 118 -11.60 -0.77 -11.48
CA HIS A 118 -12.92 -1.05 -10.93
C HIS A 118 -13.41 -2.47 -11.24
N ASN A 119 -12.98 -3.05 -12.36
CA ASN A 119 -13.29 -4.45 -12.68
C ASN A 119 -12.59 -5.43 -11.71
N ALA A 120 -11.45 -5.02 -11.14
CA ALA A 120 -10.70 -5.82 -10.17
C ALA A 120 -11.12 -5.56 -8.72
N VAL A 121 -11.63 -4.36 -8.40
CA VAL A 121 -12.01 -3.95 -7.05
C VAL A 121 -13.40 -3.33 -7.04
N HIS A 122 -14.35 -3.96 -6.35
CA HIS A 122 -15.69 -3.42 -6.18
C HIS A 122 -15.67 -2.09 -5.40
N PRO A 123 -16.45 -1.07 -5.82
CA PRO A 123 -16.60 0.17 -5.07
C PRO A 123 -17.11 -0.10 -3.65
N GLY A 124 -16.48 0.54 -2.65
CA GLY A 124 -16.95 0.42 -1.28
C GLY A 124 -15.96 0.97 -0.25
N PRO A 125 -16.31 0.94 1.04
CA PRO A 125 -15.48 1.47 2.12
C PRO A 125 -14.13 0.74 2.25
N LYS A 126 -14.06 -0.51 1.78
CA LYS A 126 -12.84 -1.32 1.79
C LYS A 126 -12.03 -1.24 0.49
N ALA A 127 -12.52 -0.53 -0.54
CA ALA A 127 -11.89 -0.51 -1.85
C ALA A 127 -10.43 -0.02 -1.80
N LEU A 128 -10.15 1.00 -0.97
CA LEU A 128 -8.79 1.52 -0.80
C LEU A 128 -7.85 0.49 -0.16
N SER A 129 -8.28 -0.13 0.94
CA SER A 129 -7.50 -1.17 1.63
C SER A 129 -7.28 -2.40 0.72
N ILE A 130 -8.30 -2.85 0.00
CA ILE A 130 -8.18 -3.97 -0.95
C ILE A 130 -7.18 -3.63 -2.05
N LEU A 131 -7.28 -2.45 -2.65
CA LEU A 131 -6.40 -2.04 -3.74
C LEU A 131 -4.93 -1.95 -3.32
N LEU A 132 -4.66 -1.54 -2.08
CA LEU A 132 -3.30 -1.36 -1.56
C LEU A 132 -2.72 -2.63 -0.89
N SER A 133 -3.56 -3.60 -0.50
CA SER A 133 -3.15 -4.79 0.26
C SER A 133 -3.40 -6.13 -0.43
N ASP A 134 -4.26 -6.20 -1.46
CA ASP A 134 -4.49 -7.44 -2.21
C ASP A 134 -3.43 -7.62 -3.30
N PRO A 135 -2.59 -8.65 -3.25
CA PRO A 135 -1.57 -8.89 -4.28
C PRO A 135 -2.16 -9.08 -5.69
N ASN A 136 -3.45 -9.45 -5.83
CA ASN A 136 -4.11 -9.53 -7.13
C ASN A 136 -4.52 -8.16 -7.70
N ALA A 137 -4.73 -7.17 -6.83
CA ALA A 137 -5.11 -5.81 -7.22
C ALA A 137 -3.89 -4.94 -7.58
N ILE A 138 -2.69 -5.33 -7.13
CA ILE A 138 -1.44 -4.57 -7.29
C ILE A 138 -1.08 -4.34 -8.76
N ASP A 139 -1.27 -5.34 -9.63
CA ASP A 139 -1.01 -5.17 -11.06
C ASP A 139 -1.90 -4.06 -11.65
N THR A 140 -3.20 -4.08 -11.32
CA THR A 140 -4.14 -3.06 -11.78
C THR A 140 -3.86 -1.68 -11.19
N LEU A 141 -3.39 -1.62 -9.94
CA LEU A 141 -2.96 -0.38 -9.28
C LEU A 141 -1.76 0.23 -9.99
N PHE A 142 -0.71 -0.53 -10.28
CA PHE A 142 0.49 -0.01 -10.93
C PHE A 142 0.25 0.33 -12.40
N MET A 143 -0.60 -0.42 -13.11
CA MET A 143 -1.05 -0.07 -14.45
C MET A 143 -1.81 1.28 -14.44
N TYR A 144 -2.66 1.51 -13.44
CA TYR A 144 -3.32 2.81 -13.24
C TYR A 144 -2.30 3.93 -12.95
N ILE A 145 -1.38 3.71 -12.02
CA ILE A 145 -0.34 4.69 -11.66
C ILE A 145 0.51 5.06 -12.87
N HIS A 146 0.91 4.07 -13.67
CA HIS A 146 1.67 4.28 -14.90
C HIS A 146 0.85 5.09 -15.92
N ALA A 147 -0.42 4.72 -16.15
CA ALA A 147 -1.28 5.41 -17.12
C ALA A 147 -1.55 6.87 -16.75
N THR A 148 -1.64 7.19 -15.46
CA THR A 148 -1.82 8.59 -15.01
C THR A 148 -0.52 9.41 -15.04
N ARG A 149 0.66 8.77 -15.18
CA ARG A 149 1.99 9.38 -15.18
C ARG A 149 2.29 10.29 -13.99
N ARG A 150 1.52 10.18 -12.90
CA ARG A 150 1.62 11.11 -11.77
C ARG A 150 2.95 11.01 -11.03
N PHE A 151 3.53 9.82 -10.98
CA PHE A 151 4.75 9.52 -10.22
C PHE A 151 5.98 9.28 -11.10
N GLU A 152 5.85 9.45 -12.43
CA GLU A 152 6.88 9.16 -13.41
C GLU A 152 8.14 10.01 -13.17
N ARG A 153 7.99 11.30 -12.83
CA ARG A 153 9.13 12.19 -12.54
C ARG A 153 9.97 11.73 -11.34
N SER A 154 9.35 11.09 -10.34
CA SER A 154 10.01 10.75 -9.07
C SER A 154 10.51 9.31 -9.03
N TYR A 155 9.80 8.39 -9.66
CA TYR A 155 10.09 6.96 -9.61
C TYR A 155 10.59 6.39 -10.94
N GLY A 156 10.41 7.12 -12.04
CA GLY A 156 10.66 6.65 -13.39
C GLY A 156 9.58 5.69 -13.87
N ASP A 157 9.98 4.72 -14.67
CA ASP A 157 9.10 3.64 -15.12
C ASP A 157 8.67 2.74 -13.94
N LEU A 158 7.36 2.62 -13.79
CA LEU A 158 6.68 1.85 -12.75
C LEU A 158 5.93 0.65 -13.33
N THR A 159 6.15 0.30 -14.60
CA THR A 159 5.58 -0.89 -15.20
C THR A 159 6.09 -2.13 -14.48
N ILE A 160 5.15 -2.95 -13.99
CA ILE A 160 5.48 -4.28 -13.47
C ILE A 160 5.68 -5.17 -14.70
N THR A 161 6.88 -5.15 -15.26
CA THR A 161 7.33 -6.22 -16.15
C THR A 161 7.58 -7.42 -15.23
N TRP A 162 6.67 -8.40 -15.24
CA TRP A 162 6.95 -9.69 -14.62
C TRP A 162 8.26 -10.16 -15.23
N ARG A 163 9.35 -10.21 -14.46
CA ARG A 163 10.63 -10.67 -15.03
C ARG A 163 10.78 -12.17 -14.91
N TRP A 164 9.98 -12.82 -14.04
CA TRP A 164 9.98 -14.26 -13.84
C TRP A 164 8.59 -14.72 -13.37
N THR A 165 8.07 -15.77 -14.03
CA THR A 165 6.88 -16.60 -13.78
C THR A 165 5.45 -16.04 -13.99
N MET A 166 4.89 -16.34 -15.16
CA MET A 166 3.55 -16.91 -15.28
C MET A 166 3.64 -18.11 -16.26
N PRO A 167 3.43 -19.38 -15.84
CA PRO A 167 2.84 -20.34 -16.76
C PRO A 167 1.40 -19.89 -16.99
N ASN A 168 1.05 -19.68 -18.26
CA ASN A 168 -0.27 -19.40 -18.81
C ASN A 168 -1.43 -19.35 -17.81
N ARG A 169 -1.95 -18.14 -17.53
CA ARG A 169 -3.38 -18.01 -17.23
C ARG A 169 -4.12 -18.25 -18.56
N GLU A 170 -4.57 -19.48 -18.78
CA GLU A 170 -5.56 -19.74 -19.81
C GLU A 170 -6.81 -18.89 -19.54
N PRO A 171 -7.41 -18.29 -20.58
CA PRO A 171 -8.65 -17.55 -20.42
C PRO A 171 -9.74 -18.53 -19.98
N ARG A 172 -10.45 -18.15 -18.91
CA ARG A 172 -11.67 -18.81 -18.46
C ARG A 172 -12.69 -18.69 -19.60
N GLN A 173 -12.85 -19.76 -20.38
CA GLN A 173 -13.88 -19.83 -21.42
C GLN A 173 -15.25 -19.77 -20.73
N LEU A 174 -16.08 -18.85 -21.21
CA LEU A 174 -17.51 -18.75 -20.93
C LEU A 174 -18.25 -19.86 -21.67
#